data_AF-A0A0C2FBB3-F1
#
_entry.id   AF-A0A0C2FBB3-F1
#
_cell.length_a   1.000
_cell.length_b   1.000
_cell.length_c   1.000
_cell.angle_alpha   90.00
_cell.angle_beta   90.00
_cell.angle_gamma   90.00
#
_symmetry.space_group_name_H-M   'P 1'
#
loop_
_entity.id
_entity.type
_entity.pdbx_description
1 polymer ?
#
loop_
_entity_poly.entity_id
_entity_poly.type
_entity_poly.pdbx_seq_one_letter_code
_entity_poly.pdbx_strand_id
1 'polypeptide(L)'
;ERFEHPDLIGRIEPHEFNLEYYEQSRLATPLVFDCDPHELGMKVPKADEFSVDDVLRLVGGDRMIEVVEVSGQTSVKMTLKDFIEYYKTPREERSTLYNVLSLEFSNTEME
;
A
#
# COMPACT_ATOMS: atom_id res chain seq x y z
N GLU A 1 24.41 2.96 -0.79
CA GLU A 1 25.58 2.03 -0.76
C GLU A 1 25.53 0.96 0.35
N ARG A 2 25.63 1.26 1.66
CA ARG A 2 25.75 0.19 2.71
C ARG A 2 24.56 -0.81 2.79
N PHE A 3 23.37 -0.40 2.35
CA PHE A 3 22.15 -1.23 2.38
C PHE A 3 21.64 -1.59 0.97
N GLU A 4 22.40 -1.24 -0.07
CA GLU A 4 22.04 -1.61 -1.44
C GLU A 4 22.57 -3.02 -1.71
N HIS A 5 21.64 -3.97 -1.76
CA HIS A 5 21.91 -5.35 -2.11
C HIS A 5 21.11 -5.68 -3.37
N PRO A 6 21.57 -5.25 -4.56
CA PRO A 6 20.84 -5.47 -5.81
C PRO A 6 20.63 -6.96 -6.08
N ASP A 7 21.53 -7.82 -5.59
CA ASP A 7 21.47 -9.28 -5.73
C ASP A 7 20.33 -9.93 -4.92
N LEU A 8 19.67 -9.19 -4.02
CA LEU A 8 18.51 -9.69 -3.26
C LEU A 8 17.18 -9.53 -4.00
N ILE A 9 17.16 -8.81 -5.13
CA ILE A 9 15.95 -8.49 -5.88
C ILE A 9 16.06 -9.04 -7.30
N GLY A 10 15.12 -9.91 -7.66
CA GLY A 10 14.93 -10.36 -9.02
C GLY A 10 14.18 -9.31 -9.84
N ARG A 11 14.55 -9.19 -11.12
CA ARG A 11 13.83 -8.41 -12.12
C ARG A 11 13.59 -9.33 -13.32
N ILE A 12 12.35 -9.38 -13.76
CA ILE A 12 11.89 -10.12 -14.92
C ILE A 12 10.92 -9.22 -15.69
N GLU A 13 10.72 -9.52 -16.97
CA GLU A 13 9.70 -8.84 -17.75
C GLU A 13 8.29 -9.24 -17.29
N PRO A 14 7.28 -8.35 -17.36
CA PRO A 14 5.94 -8.63 -16.85
C PRO A 14 5.31 -9.93 -17.41
N HIS A 15 5.53 -10.21 -18.70
CA HIS A 15 4.99 -11.40 -19.36
C HIS A 15 5.66 -12.71 -18.91
N GLU A 16 6.86 -12.64 -18.34
CA GLU A 16 7.55 -13.79 -17.74
C GLU A 16 6.95 -14.16 -16.39
N PHE A 17 6.24 -13.25 -15.72
CA PHE A 17 5.58 -13.52 -14.44
C PHE A 17 4.29 -14.33 -14.63
N ASN A 18 4.45 -15.65 -14.74
CA ASN A 18 3.37 -16.60 -15.01
C ASN A 18 3.56 -17.92 -14.23
N LEU A 19 2.69 -18.90 -14.48
CA LEU A 19 2.72 -20.18 -13.75
C LEU A 19 4.02 -20.98 -13.98
N GLU A 20 4.59 -20.93 -15.18
CA GLU A 20 5.86 -21.61 -15.48
C GLU A 20 7.00 -21.01 -14.64
N TYR A 21 7.07 -19.68 -14.57
CA TYR A 21 8.02 -19.00 -13.69
C TYR A 21 7.84 -19.38 -12.22
N TYR A 22 6.59 -19.44 -11.74
CA TYR A 22 6.28 -19.87 -10.37
C TYR A 22 6.75 -21.30 -10.09
N GLU A 23 6.50 -22.24 -11.01
CA GLU A 23 6.87 -23.65 -10.83
C GLU A 23 8.39 -23.85 -10.72
N GLN A 24 9.15 -23.06 -11.48
CA GLN A 24 10.62 -23.09 -11.50
C GLN A 24 11.24 -22.35 -10.32
N SER A 25 10.82 -21.10 -10.06
CA SER A 25 11.43 -20.22 -9.07
C SER A 25 10.89 -20.41 -7.66
N ARG A 26 9.66 -20.93 -7.52
CA ARG A 26 8.89 -20.97 -6.28
C ARG A 26 8.76 -19.61 -5.59
N LEU A 27 8.93 -18.51 -6.33
CA LEU A 27 8.99 -17.13 -5.81
C LEU A 27 10.00 -16.99 -4.67
N ALA A 28 11.13 -17.70 -4.73
CA ALA A 28 12.15 -17.70 -3.69
C ALA A 28 12.90 -16.36 -3.57
N THR A 29 12.84 -15.51 -4.60
CA THR A 29 13.47 -14.19 -4.64
C THR A 29 12.40 -13.10 -4.72
N PRO A 30 12.49 -12.04 -3.92
CA PRO A 30 11.65 -10.84 -4.08
C PRO A 30 11.74 -10.27 -5.50
N LEU A 31 10.61 -9.88 -6.07
CA LEU A 31 10.55 -9.30 -7.40
C LEU A 31 10.19 -7.82 -7.36
N VAL A 32 10.84 -7.05 -8.23
CA VAL A 32 10.47 -5.65 -8.52
C VAL A 32 10.18 -5.55 -10.01
N PHE A 33 9.07 -4.90 -10.34
CA PHE A 33 8.65 -4.61 -11.70
C PHE A 33 8.64 -3.10 -11.90
N ASP A 34 9.52 -2.61 -12.77
CA ASP A 34 9.60 -1.20 -13.15
C ASP A 34 8.76 -0.95 -14.43
N CYS A 35 7.48 -1.31 -14.38
CA CYS A 35 6.53 -1.25 -15.52
C CYS A 35 5.19 -0.63 -15.12
N ASP A 36 4.30 -0.41 -16.10
CA ASP A 36 2.90 -0.08 -15.77
C ASP A 36 2.23 -1.31 -15.12
N PRO A 37 1.57 -1.19 -13.96
CA PRO A 37 0.86 -2.31 -13.33
C PRO A 37 -0.14 -3.03 -14.25
N HIS A 38 -0.70 -2.35 -15.25
CA HIS A 38 -1.59 -2.94 -16.24
C HIS A 38 -0.91 -4.03 -17.09
N GLU A 39 0.40 -3.96 -17.27
CA GLU A 39 1.19 -5.00 -17.97
C GLU A 39 1.25 -6.31 -17.17
N LEU A 40 1.07 -6.25 -15.85
CA LEU A 40 0.91 -7.40 -14.95
C LEU A 40 -0.56 -7.87 -14.83
N GLY A 41 -1.47 -7.27 -15.59
CA GLY A 41 -2.91 -7.54 -15.50
C GLY A 41 -3.57 -6.93 -14.26
N MET A 42 -2.90 -6.03 -13.55
CA MET A 42 -3.49 -5.34 -12.40
C MET A 42 -4.50 -4.27 -12.86
N LYS A 43 -5.54 -4.09 -12.05
CA LYS A 43 -6.47 -2.97 -12.16
C LYS A 43 -6.22 -2.04 -11.00
N VAL A 44 -5.59 -0.91 -11.28
CA VAL A 44 -5.24 0.10 -10.28
C VAL A 44 -5.92 1.42 -10.67
N PRO A 45 -6.45 2.21 -9.72
CA PRO A 45 -6.93 3.55 -10.00
C PRO A 45 -5.84 4.41 -10.64
N LYS A 46 -6.22 5.32 -11.54
CA LYS A 46 -5.26 6.25 -12.13
C LYS A 46 -4.74 7.21 -11.05
N ALA A 47 -3.43 7.42 -11.05
CA ALA A 47 -2.74 8.17 -10.00
C ALA A 47 -3.17 9.65 -9.90
N ASP A 48 -3.60 10.26 -11.00
CA ASP A 48 -4.09 11.64 -11.06
C ASP A 48 -5.59 11.78 -10.72
N GLU A 49 -6.33 10.66 -10.66
CA GLU A 49 -7.77 10.62 -10.40
C GLU A 49 -8.12 9.98 -9.05
N PHE A 50 -7.14 9.53 -8.26
CA PHE A 50 -7.37 8.81 -7.00
C PHE A 50 -6.66 9.45 -5.82
N SER A 51 -7.38 9.60 -4.71
CA SER A 51 -6.88 10.26 -3.50
C SER A 51 -7.35 9.58 -2.22
N VAL A 52 -6.83 10.04 -1.07
CA VAL A 52 -7.34 9.58 0.24
C VAL A 52 -8.82 9.93 0.45
N ASP A 53 -9.37 10.94 -0.24
CA ASP A 53 -10.81 11.24 -0.17
C ASP A 53 -11.66 10.16 -0.85
N ASP A 54 -11.13 9.54 -1.90
CA ASP A 54 -11.78 8.41 -2.55
C ASP A 54 -11.76 7.18 -1.63
N VAL A 55 -10.65 6.95 -0.92
CA VAL A 55 -10.57 5.92 0.12
C VAL A 55 -11.63 6.17 1.20
N LEU A 56 -11.76 7.41 1.69
CA LEU A 56 -12.79 7.77 2.69
C LEU A 56 -14.20 7.44 2.20
N ARG A 57 -14.51 7.80 0.95
CA ARG A 57 -15.83 7.64 0.34
C ARG A 57 -16.16 6.18 0.03
N LEU A 58 -15.23 5.45 -0.57
CA LEU A 58 -15.44 4.08 -1.05
C LEU A 58 -15.39 3.05 0.08
N VAL A 59 -14.59 3.29 1.12
CA VAL A 59 -14.46 2.38 2.28
C VAL A 59 -15.45 2.73 3.40
N GLY A 60 -15.78 4.01 3.55
CA GLY A 60 -16.68 4.52 4.59
C GLY A 60 -15.94 5.06 5.82
N GLY A 61 -16.23 6.31 6.17
CA GLY A 61 -15.49 7.05 7.20
C GLY A 61 -15.67 6.56 8.63
N ASP A 62 -16.82 5.98 8.98
CA ASP A 62 -17.12 5.51 10.34
C ASP A 62 -16.41 4.19 10.69
N ARG A 63 -15.71 3.58 9.73
CA ARG A 63 -14.96 2.33 9.94
C ARG A 63 -13.83 2.57 10.94
N MET A 64 -13.83 1.80 12.03
CA MET A 64 -12.70 1.76 12.96
C MET A 64 -11.51 1.02 12.33
N ILE A 65 -10.36 1.67 12.32
CA ILE A 65 -9.11 1.13 11.76
C ILE A 65 -8.02 1.05 12.83
N GLU A 66 -7.05 0.17 12.60
CA GLU A 66 -5.82 0.09 13.38
C GLU A 66 -4.76 0.99 12.76
N VAL A 67 -4.19 1.88 13.58
CA VAL A 67 -3.20 2.87 13.18
C VAL A 67 -1.95 2.67 14.04
N VAL A 68 -0.79 2.65 13.41
CA VAL A 68 0.49 2.48 14.08
C VAL A 68 1.06 3.86 14.43
N GLU A 69 1.32 4.10 15.71
CA GLU A 69 2.20 5.17 16.15
C GLU A 69 3.65 4.73 15.90
N VAL A 70 4.32 5.39 14.95
CA VAL A 70 5.62 4.95 14.42
C VAL A 70 6.73 5.02 15.47
N SER A 71 6.72 6.03 16.35
CA SER A 71 7.73 6.19 17.42
C SER A 71 7.73 5.02 18.40
N GLY A 72 6.53 4.60 18.84
CA GLY A 72 6.37 3.55 19.83
C GLY A 72 6.24 2.15 19.25
N GLN A 73 6.00 2.03 17.94
CA GLN A 73 5.52 0.79 17.31
C GLN A 73 4.27 0.24 18.04
N THR A 74 3.41 1.14 18.50
CA THR A 74 2.18 0.83 19.24
C THR A 74 0.96 1.06 18.36
N SER A 75 -0.05 0.21 18.53
CA SER A 75 -1.32 0.34 17.82
C SER A 75 -2.32 1.21 18.60
N VAL A 76 -2.95 2.14 17.90
CA VAL A 76 -4.12 2.90 18.35
C VAL A 76 -5.28 2.63 17.40
N LYS A 77 -6.52 2.85 17.88
CA LYS A 77 -7.72 2.73 17.06
C LYS A 77 -8.36 4.09 16.89
N MET A 78 -8.75 4.43 15.67
CA MET A 78 -9.53 5.63 15.33
C MET A 78 -10.42 5.34 14.12
N THR A 79 -11.32 6.25 13.78
CA THR A 79 -12.12 6.09 12.55
C THR A 79 -11.25 6.39 11.32
N LEU A 80 -11.60 5.83 10.16
CA LEU A 80 -10.95 6.15 8.89
C LEU A 80 -11.04 7.65 8.60
N LYS A 81 -12.17 8.26 8.95
CA LYS A 81 -12.36 9.71 8.87
C LYS A 81 -11.32 10.48 9.69
N ASP A 82 -11.15 10.14 10.97
CA ASP A 82 -10.17 10.81 11.85
C ASP A 82 -8.74 10.67 11.29
N PHE A 83 -8.39 9.48 10.78
CA PHE A 83 -7.07 9.26 10.19
C PHE A 83 -6.86 10.10 8.92
N ILE A 84 -7.87 10.23 8.07
CA ILE A 84 -7.77 11.02 6.83
C ILE A 84 -7.72 12.52 7.13
N GLU A 85 -8.44 12.99 8.15
CA GLU A 85 -8.29 14.36 8.66
C GLU A 85 -6.85 14.60 9.15
N TYR A 86 -6.27 13.67 9.92
CA TYR A 86 -4.84 13.70 10.30
C TYR A 86 -3.91 13.66 9.08
N TYR A 87 -4.19 12.82 8.08
CA TYR A 87 -3.37 12.67 6.88
C TYR A 87 -3.31 13.98 6.08
N LYS A 88 -4.36 14.80 6.14
CA LYS A 88 -4.45 16.11 5.48
C LYS A 88 -3.84 17.26 6.29
N THR A 89 -3.62 17.09 7.59
CA THR A 89 -2.93 18.08 8.43
C THR A 89 -1.53 18.39 7.86
N PRO A 90 -1.09 19.65 7.76
CA PRO A 90 0.27 19.99 7.35
C PRO A 90 1.33 19.27 8.18
N ARG A 91 2.46 18.89 7.56
CA ARG A 91 3.49 18.08 8.22
C ARG A 91 4.00 18.73 9.51
N GLU A 92 4.12 20.05 9.50
CA GLU A 92 4.63 20.88 10.60
C GLU A 92 3.70 20.88 11.81
N GLU A 93 2.41 20.59 11.60
CA GLU A 93 1.37 20.55 12.62
C GLU A 93 1.16 19.14 13.19
N ARG A 94 1.74 18.10 12.57
CA ARG A 94 1.63 16.72 13.04
C ARG A 94 2.58 16.48 14.22
N SER A 95 2.00 16.34 15.41
CA SER A 95 2.75 16.01 16.64
C SER A 95 3.15 14.53 16.72
N THR A 96 2.36 13.64 16.12
CA THR A 96 2.59 12.19 16.13
C THR A 96 2.68 11.68 14.69
N LEU A 97 3.66 10.81 14.42
CA LEU A 97 3.77 10.13 13.13
C LEU A 97 2.94 8.84 13.17
N TYR A 98 1.77 8.88 12.54
CA TYR A 98 0.92 7.71 12.33
C TYR A 98 1.11 7.08 10.95
N ASN A 99 0.88 5.77 10.89
CA ASN A 99 0.87 4.98 9.67
C ASN A 99 -0.31 4.00 9.65
N VAL A 100 -0.88 3.72 8.48
CA VAL A 100 -1.90 2.70 8.26
C VAL A 100 -1.35 1.68 7.27
N LEU A 101 -1.22 0.44 7.70
CA LEU A 101 -0.71 -0.67 6.89
C LEU A 101 -1.70 -1.84 6.77
N SER A 102 -2.77 -1.84 7.57
CA SER A 102 -3.70 -2.97 7.72
C SER A 102 -5.14 -2.64 7.27
N LEU A 103 -5.31 -1.64 6.40
CA LEU A 103 -6.62 -1.32 5.82
C LEU A 103 -6.99 -2.35 4.75
N GLU A 104 -7.71 -3.38 5.19
CA GLU A 104 -8.34 -4.38 4.33
C GLU A 104 -9.67 -3.83 3.80
N PHE A 105 -9.91 -3.85 2.49
CA PHE A 105 -11.05 -3.16 1.85
C PHE A 105 -11.91 -4.06 0.94
N SER A 106 -11.73 -5.38 0.95
CA SER A 106 -12.69 -6.30 0.33
C SER A 106 -14.09 -6.10 0.92
N ASN A 107 -15.12 -6.29 0.10
CA ASN A 107 -16.52 -6.01 0.43
C ASN A 107 -16.84 -4.52 0.65
N THR A 108 -16.04 -3.62 0.09
CA THR A 108 -16.35 -2.18 0.01
C THR A 108 -16.55 -1.77 -1.46
N GLU A 109 -16.96 -0.54 -1.74
CA GLU A 109 -17.05 -0.05 -3.13
C GLU A 109 -15.67 0.14 -3.79
N MET A 110 -14.58 0.00 -3.03
CA MET A 110 -13.21 0.11 -3.53
C MET A 110 -12.69 -1.18 -4.19
N GLU A 111 -13.37 -2.32 -4.01
CA GLU A 111 -12.98 -3.62 -4.59
C GLU A 111 -13.06 -3.67 -6.13
#